data_AF-A0A1Z8VW15-F1
#
_entry.id   AF-A0A1Z8VW15-F1
#
_cell.length_a   1.000
_cell.length_b   1.000
_cell.length_c   1.000
_cell.angle_alpha   90.00
_cell.angle_beta   90.00
_cell.angle_gamma   90.00
#
_symmetry.space_group_name_H-M   'P 1'
#
loop_
_entity.id
_entity.type
_entity.pdbx_description
1 polymer ?
#
loop_
_entity_poly.entity_id
_entity_poly.type
_entity_poly.pdbx_seq_one_letter_code
_entity_poly.pdbx_strand_id
1 'polypeptide(L)'
;MVFYILTGIFSALAILFLLFKFNIKKVLAFDIAVDIASSFLLVVLFAGTFAGMMSAVIGGAIISIVLYVLKKIRGYEKPIRKGLRVVWVSVPPK
;
A
#
# COMPACT_ATOMS: atom_id res chain seq x y z
N MET A 1 -23.45 -9.57 4.69
CA MET A 1 -22.88 -8.27 4.28
C MET A 1 -21.74 -7.81 5.19
N VAL A 2 -21.95 -7.74 6.51
CA VAL A 2 -20.94 -7.25 7.47
C VAL A 2 -19.61 -8.05 7.43
N PHE A 3 -19.66 -9.37 7.22
CA PHE A 3 -18.47 -10.23 7.28
C PHE A 3 -17.39 -9.91 6.23
N TYR A 4 -17.74 -9.68 4.96
CA TYR A 4 -16.75 -9.36 3.92
C TYR A 4 -16.16 -7.96 4.10
N ILE A 5 -16.94 -7.02 4.67
CA ILE A 5 -16.45 -5.68 5.00
C ILE A 5 -15.40 -5.77 6.11
N LEU A 6 -15.70 -6.51 7.18
CA LEU A 6 -14.77 -6.69 8.29
C LEU A 6 -13.48 -7.37 7.83
N THR A 7 -13.58 -8.48 7.09
CA THR A 7 -12.39 -9.17 6.57
C THR A 7 -11.57 -8.29 5.62
N GLY A 8 -12.23 -7.48 4.78
CA GLY A 8 -11.56 -6.46 3.96
C GLY A 8 -10.79 -5.44 4.81
N ILE A 9 -11.41 -4.87 5.83
CA ILE A 9 -10.78 -3.93 6.76
C ILE A 9 -9.59 -4.58 7.48
N PHE A 10 -9.76 -5.77 8.05
CA PHE A 10 -8.68 -6.47 8.75
C PHE A 10 -7.52 -6.82 7.82
N SER A 11 -7.80 -7.23 6.58
CA SER A 11 -6.76 -7.50 5.58
C SER A 11 -5.97 -6.25 5.21
N ALA A 12 -6.66 -5.11 5.05
CA ALA A 12 -6.01 -3.82 4.80
C ALA A 12 -5.15 -3.39 6.00
N LEU A 13 -5.67 -3.50 7.22
CA LEU A 13 -4.94 -3.17 8.43
C LEU A 13 -3.69 -4.05 8.59
N ALA A 14 -3.78 -5.35 8.28
CA ALA A 14 -2.64 -6.25 8.35
C ALA A 14 -1.51 -5.83 7.38
N ILE A 15 -1.86 -5.52 6.13
CA ILE A 15 -0.88 -5.07 5.13
C ILE A 15 -0.31 -3.70 5.50
N LEU A 16 -1.16 -2.74 5.89
CA LEU A 16 -0.72 -1.41 6.30
C LEU A 16 0.21 -1.49 7.53
N PHE A 17 -0.10 -2.33 8.51
CA PHE A 17 0.75 -2.56 9.67
C PHE A 17 2.15 -3.07 9.27
N LEU A 18 2.21 -4.01 8.31
CA LEU A 18 3.49 -4.46 7.76
C LEU A 18 4.24 -3.30 7.09
N LEU A 19 3.58 -2.50 6.26
CA LEU A 19 4.18 -1.35 5.58
C LEU A 19 4.68 -0.29 6.55
N PHE A 20 3.96 -0.04 7.65
CA PHE A 20 4.37 0.89 8.71
C PHE A 20 5.58 0.41 9.51
N LYS A 21 5.83 -0.89 9.56
CA LYS A 21 7.04 -1.45 10.19
C LYS A 21 8.31 -1.16 9.36
N PHE A 22 8.15 -0.86 8.07
CA PHE A 22 9.23 -0.40 7.19
C PHE A 22 9.36 1.12 7.20
N ASN A 23 10.44 1.63 6.59
CA ASN A 23 10.62 3.06 6.43
C ASN A 23 9.60 3.63 5.41
N ILE A 24 8.48 4.14 5.93
CA ILE A 24 7.32 4.66 5.18
C ILE A 24 7.73 5.61 4.05
N LYS A 25 8.72 6.48 4.26
CA LYS A 25 9.14 7.44 3.23
C LYS A 25 9.74 6.77 2.00
N LYS A 26 10.46 5.66 2.19
CA LYS A 26 11.01 4.84 1.10
C LYS A 26 9.93 4.00 0.44
N VAL A 27 9.00 3.45 1.23
CA VAL A 27 7.84 2.70 0.71
C VAL A 27 6.97 3.59 -0.19
N LEU A 28 6.71 4.83 0.23
CA LEU A 28 5.95 5.82 -0.54
C LEU A 28 6.60 6.23 -1.86
N ALA A 29 7.91 6.00 -2.03
CA ALA A 29 8.59 6.22 -3.32
C ALA A 29 8.20 5.16 -4.36
N PHE A 30 7.75 4.00 -3.88
CA PHE A 30 7.27 2.86 -4.68
C PHE A 30 5.78 2.60 -4.43
N ASP A 31 5.01 3.63 -4.09
CA ASP A 31 3.59 3.55 -3.73
C ASP A 31 2.76 2.72 -4.72
N ILE A 32 2.90 2.99 -6.01
CA ILE A 32 2.17 2.27 -7.08
C ILE A 32 2.54 0.79 -7.10
N ALA A 33 3.83 0.47 -6.96
CA ALA A 33 4.29 -0.93 -6.96
C ALA A 33 3.76 -1.69 -5.73
N VAL A 34 3.76 -1.04 -4.56
CA VAL A 34 3.24 -1.60 -3.31
C VAL A 34 1.73 -1.79 -3.39
N ASP A 35 1.01 -0.85 -3.98
CA ASP A 35 -0.44 -0.92 -4.15
C ASP A 35 -0.85 -2.06 -5.09
N ILE A 36 -0.19 -2.17 -6.25
CA ILE A 36 -0.41 -3.26 -7.20
C ILE A 36 -0.07 -4.61 -6.57
N ALA A 37 1.07 -4.71 -5.88
CA ALA A 37 1.47 -5.95 -5.21
C ALA A 37 0.47 -6.36 -4.11
N SER A 38 -0.01 -5.40 -3.32
CA SER A 38 -0.99 -5.64 -2.25
C SER A 38 -2.34 -6.06 -2.83
N SER A 39 -2.79 -5.38 -3.89
CA SER A 39 -4.05 -5.70 -4.58
C SER A 39 -4.00 -7.09 -5.21
N PHE A 40 -2.91 -7.41 -5.90
CA PHE A 40 -2.72 -8.73 -6.50
C PHE A 40 -2.67 -9.83 -5.43
N LEU A 41 -1.94 -9.60 -4.33
CA LEU A 41 -1.87 -10.53 -3.21
C LEU A 41 -3.25 -10.78 -2.59
N LEU A 42 -4.05 -9.74 -2.36
CA LEU A 42 -5.41 -9.88 -1.83
C LEU A 42 -6.32 -10.68 -2.78
N VAL A 43 -6.24 -10.43 -4.08
CA VAL A 43 -7.01 -11.20 -5.07
C VAL A 43 -6.60 -12.67 -5.07
N VAL A 44 -5.30 -12.97 -5.04
CA VAL A 44 -4.82 -14.36 -5.01
C VAL A 44 -5.24 -15.08 -3.73
N LEU A 45 -5.14 -14.41 -2.57
CA LEU A 45 -5.49 -15.01 -1.28
C LEU A 45 -7.00 -15.26 -1.11
N PHE A 46 -7.83 -14.42 -1.72
CA PHE A 46 -9.29 -14.48 -1.59
C PHE A 46 -10.01 -14.95 -2.86
N ALA A 47 -9.28 -15.49 -3.83
CA ALA A 47 -9.85 -16.04 -5.05
C ALA A 47 -10.81 -17.20 -4.76
N GLY A 48 -11.89 -17.31 -5.54
CA GLY A 48 -12.79 -18.46 -5.54
C GLY A 48 -14.15 -18.26 -4.86
N THR A 49 -14.38 -17.16 -4.15
CA THR A 49 -15.72 -16.83 -3.62
C THR A 49 -16.08 -15.36 -3.81
N PHE A 50 -17.39 -15.07 -3.96
CA PHE A 50 -17.87 -13.69 -4.04
C PHE A 50 -17.50 -12.87 -2.79
N ALA A 51 -17.67 -13.46 -1.59
CA ALA A 51 -17.35 -12.78 -0.34
C ALA A 51 -15.86 -12.45 -0.25
N GLY A 52 -14.97 -13.39 -0.59
CA GLY A 52 -13.53 -13.17 -0.59
C GLY A 52 -13.09 -12.10 -1.60
N MET A 53 -13.60 -12.17 -2.83
CA MET A 53 -13.29 -11.17 -3.87
C MET A 53 -13.77 -9.77 -3.46
N MET A 54 -14.95 -9.66 -2.84
CA MET A 54 -15.42 -8.38 -2.30
C MET A 54 -14.54 -7.88 -1.15
N SER A 55 -14.06 -8.76 -0.26
CA SER A 55 -13.09 -8.38 0.78
C SER A 55 -11.77 -7.89 0.19
N ALA A 56 -11.27 -8.53 -0.88
CA ALA A 56 -10.05 -8.11 -1.57
C ALA A 56 -10.20 -6.71 -2.21
N VAL A 57 -11.36 -6.43 -2.83
CA VAL A 57 -11.65 -5.10 -3.40
C VAL A 57 -11.70 -4.04 -2.31
N ILE A 58 -12.43 -4.29 -1.22
CA ILE A 58 -12.53 -3.34 -0.10
C ILE A 58 -11.16 -3.12 0.55
N GLY A 59 -10.41 -4.20 0.80
CA GLY A 59 -9.09 -4.14 1.41
C GLY A 59 -8.08 -3.39 0.54
N GLY A 60 -8.03 -3.71 -0.75
CA GLY A 60 -7.17 -3.04 -1.73
C GLY A 60 -7.49 -1.55 -1.85
N ALA A 61 -8.76 -1.18 -1.91
CA ALA A 61 -9.18 0.21 -1.96
C ALA A 61 -8.74 1.00 -0.72
N ILE A 62 -8.86 0.41 0.48
CA ILE A 62 -8.40 1.04 1.73
C ILE A 62 -6.88 1.27 1.69
N ILE A 63 -6.11 0.26 1.27
CA ILE A 63 -4.64 0.38 1.16
C ILE A 63 -4.26 1.50 0.19
N SER A 64 -4.86 1.52 -1.00
CA SER A 64 -4.60 2.52 -2.04
C SER A 64 -4.90 3.94 -1.56
N ILE A 65 -6.05 4.16 -0.92
CA ILE A 65 -6.42 5.46 -0.33
C ILE A 65 -5.41 5.87 0.74
N VAL A 66 -5.03 4.96 1.64
CA VAL A 66 -4.08 5.28 2.72
C VAL A 66 -2.70 5.63 2.16
N LEU A 67 -2.19 4.87 1.19
CA LEU A 67 -0.91 5.16 0.53
C LEU A 67 -0.95 6.52 -0.17
N TYR A 68 -2.04 6.81 -0.89
CA TYR A 68 -2.23 8.09 -1.56
C TYR A 68 -2.25 9.28 -0.59
N VAL A 69 -3.04 9.18 0.50
CA VAL A 69 -3.12 10.22 1.53
C VAL A 69 -1.78 10.38 2.25
N LEU A 70 -1.10 9.29 2.59
CA LEU A 70 0.21 9.33 3.23
C LEU A 70 1.27 10.00 2.36
N LYS A 71 1.27 9.71 1.05
CA LYS A 71 2.18 10.35 0.09
C LYS A 71 1.95 11.86 0.05
N LYS A 72 0.69 12.28 0.12
CA LYS A 72 0.30 13.70 0.13
C LYS A 72 0.63 14.42 1.44
N ILE A 73 0.63 13.72 2.58
CA ILE A 73 0.93 14.35 3.88
C ILE A 73 2.44 14.38 4.17
N ARG A 74 3.16 13.28 3.90
CA ARG A 74 4.56 13.11 4.34
C ARG A 74 5.60 13.33 3.25
N GLY A 75 5.20 13.39 1.99
CA GLY A 75 6.13 13.30 0.87
C GLY A 75 6.75 11.91 0.76
N TYR A 76 7.84 11.77 0.00
CA TYR A 76 8.51 10.48 -0.22
C TYR A 76 10.01 10.65 -0.44
N GLU A 77 10.79 9.60 -0.21
CA GLU A 77 12.24 9.60 -0.44
C GLU A 77 12.56 8.78 -1.68
N LYS A 78 12.91 9.45 -2.78
CA LYS A 78 13.29 8.76 -4.02
C LYS A 78 14.80 8.49 -4.06
N PRO A 79 15.22 7.29 -4.47
CA PRO A 79 16.64 7.04 -4.76
C PRO A 79 17.02 7.77 -6.06
N ILE A 80 17.90 8.76 -5.97
CA ILE A 80 18.48 9.43 -7.14
C ILE A 80 19.91 8.93 -7.31
N ARG A 81 20.24 8.45 -8.50
CA ARG A 81 21.60 8.06 -8.87
C ARG A 81 22.39 9.32 -9.20
N LYS A 82 23.35 9.71 -8.34
CA LYS A 82 24.36 10.74 -8.63
C LYS A 82 25.70 10.05 -8.89
N GLY A 83 26.02 9.81 -10.17
CA GLY A 83 27.23 9.11 -10.59
C GLY A 83 27.29 7.67 -10.07
N LEU A 84 28.27 7.39 -9.19
CA LEU A 84 28.52 6.07 -8.58
C LEU A 84 27.79 5.85 -7.24
N ARG A 85 27.12 6.87 -6.65
CA ARG A 85 26.42 6.74 -5.36
C ARG A 85 24.91 6.92 -5.52
N VAL A 86 24.14 6.08 -4.83
CA VAL A 86 22.68 6.21 -4.70
C VAL A 86 22.39 7.08 -3.48
N VAL A 87 21.79 8.24 -3.70
CA VAL A 87 21.43 9.17 -2.63
C VAL A 87 19.91 9.23 -2.53
N TRP A 88 19.38 9.04 -1.31
CA TRP A 88 17.95 9.19 -1.03
C TRP A 88 17.64 10.67 -0.86
N VAL A 89 16.79 11.21 -1.74
CA VAL A 89 16.39 12.62 -1.71
C VAL A 89 14.94 12.71 -1.28
N SER A 90 14.69 13.45 -0.19
CA SER A 90 13.34 13.73 0.29
C SER A 90 12.64 14.72 -0.64
N VAL A 91 11.53 14.29 -1.23
CA VAL A 91 10.62 15.13 -1.99
C VAL A 91 9.51 15.57 -1.04
N PRO A 92 9.35 16.89 -0.78
CA PRO A 92 8.29 17.38 0.08
C PRO A 92 6.91 17.08 -0.53
N PRO A 93 5.86 16.97 0.31
CA PRO A 93 4.49 16.81 -0.17
C PRO A 93 4.09 17.98 -1.08
N LYS A 94 3.36 17.68 -2.15
CA LYS A 94 2.75 18.65 -3.07
C LYS A 94 1.25 18.76 -2.82
#